data_AF-A0AAU8J9Z8-F1
#
_entry.id   AF-A0AAU8J9Z8-F1
#
_cell.length_a   1.000
_cell.length_b   1.000
_cell.length_c   1.000
_cell.angle_alpha   90.00
_cell.angle_beta   90.00
_cell.angle_gamma   90.00
#
_symmetry.space_group_name_H-M   'P 1'
#
loop_
_entity.id
_entity.type
_entity.pdbx_description
1 polymer ?
#
loop_
_entity_poly.entity_id
_entity_poly.type
_entity_poly.pdbx_seq_one_letter_code
_entity_poly.pdbx_strand_id
1 'polypeptide(L)'
;MDFQEVLKWTDEQIFAKTGEHLDSLQATILQGTWQGQKYPEIAENYKCSEIHVKKKAAKLWHMLSEVLGEDIHKLNFRAIAERFHISNISSDFVQIGNQFGNINICGEKIHNSKVPSPSKSPQNSQPSPRQTQIDLRDAPEIFRFYNRTPELATLNQWFLTDRSRLIAIFGLSGIGKTALAVQLVAQIQDKFDYIIWRSLNKAPTLAQLQANIIQFLNTNNNTNNPAFTEELKNNSATLLDYFRSDRCLVILDDVQMIFSNKELAAEYQPGWENYGLFFEQIAELSHNSCLLLLGWEKPRSVTKLEGETAPVRSLQLNGLGQAAREIFREKGLKDEDKWDEAIALYGDNPLWLKLIAATINDLFGGRVGEFLTYDTLFLSEDLIAVLDPMFQRLSDVEKVAIAALANATTPVSLAQLQKSTKLSPSDLLKAMQSLSRRCLIEKRDEAKETVFSMQPVVKAYVKSRRD
;
A
#
# COMPACT_ATOMS: atom_id res chain seq x y z
N MET A 1 -21.25 2.86 -3.35
CA MET A 1 -20.95 4.29 -3.47
C MET A 1 -22.22 4.99 -3.95
N ASP A 2 -22.67 6.00 -3.22
CA ASP A 2 -23.81 6.82 -3.64
C ASP A 2 -23.39 7.73 -4.80
N PHE A 3 -24.16 7.74 -5.89
CA PHE A 3 -23.87 8.57 -7.05
C PHE A 3 -24.07 10.07 -6.73
N GLN A 4 -24.94 10.41 -5.76
CA GLN A 4 -25.16 11.80 -5.38
C GLN A 4 -23.89 12.45 -4.81
N GLU A 5 -23.09 11.71 -4.05
CA GLU A 5 -21.81 12.19 -3.51
C GLU A 5 -20.79 12.42 -4.63
N VAL A 6 -20.71 11.49 -5.57
CA VAL A 6 -19.82 11.60 -6.75
C VAL A 6 -20.21 12.78 -7.62
N LEU A 7 -21.51 12.99 -7.84
CA LEU A 7 -22.02 14.10 -8.63
C LEU A 7 -21.68 15.44 -7.97
N LYS A 8 -21.89 15.55 -6.64
CA LYS A 8 -21.55 16.75 -5.87
C LYS A 8 -20.06 17.07 -5.94
N TRP A 9 -19.21 16.07 -5.71
CA TRP A 9 -17.76 16.24 -5.82
C TRP A 9 -17.34 16.69 -7.23
N THR A 10 -17.86 16.03 -8.26
CA THR A 10 -17.52 16.34 -9.66
C THR A 10 -17.90 17.79 -10.01
N ASP A 11 -19.06 18.24 -9.53
CA ASP A 11 -19.54 19.61 -9.69
C ASP A 11 -18.61 20.63 -9.01
N GLU A 12 -18.19 20.36 -7.77
CA GLU A 12 -17.27 21.21 -7.01
C GLU A 12 -15.90 21.33 -7.68
N GLN A 13 -15.36 20.25 -8.24
CA GLN A 13 -14.08 20.28 -8.97
C GLN A 13 -14.15 21.13 -10.24
N ILE A 14 -15.25 20.99 -11.00
CA ILE A 14 -15.47 21.80 -12.19
C ILE A 14 -15.66 23.26 -11.82
N PHE A 15 -16.46 23.56 -10.79
CA PHE A 15 -16.69 24.93 -10.33
C PHE A 15 -15.40 25.60 -9.86
N ALA A 16 -14.56 24.90 -9.08
CA ALA A 16 -13.30 25.44 -8.56
C ALA A 16 -12.31 25.86 -9.67
N LYS A 17 -12.38 25.22 -10.85
CA LYS A 17 -11.47 25.50 -11.98
C LYS A 17 -12.09 26.39 -13.06
N THR A 18 -13.38 26.28 -13.29
CA THR A 18 -14.07 26.95 -14.41
C THR A 18 -14.98 28.09 -13.97
N GLY A 19 -15.37 28.15 -12.70
CA GLY A 19 -16.36 29.10 -12.17
C GLY A 19 -17.80 28.78 -12.57
N GLU A 20 -18.04 27.70 -13.30
CA GLU A 20 -19.37 27.26 -13.74
C GLU A 20 -19.71 25.89 -13.13
N HIS A 21 -20.99 25.67 -12.83
CA HIS A 21 -21.50 24.37 -12.37
C HIS A 21 -21.89 23.48 -13.55
N LEU A 22 -21.97 22.17 -13.30
CA LEU A 22 -22.49 21.19 -14.24
C LEU A 22 -23.92 21.54 -14.66
N ASP A 23 -24.16 21.58 -15.97
CA ASP A 23 -25.51 21.68 -16.50
C ASP A 23 -26.29 20.36 -16.34
N SER A 24 -27.61 20.43 -16.46
CA SER A 24 -28.48 19.27 -16.25
C SER A 24 -28.21 18.11 -17.22
N LEU A 25 -27.72 18.38 -18.43
CA LEU A 25 -27.36 17.34 -19.39
C LEU A 25 -26.03 16.69 -19.02
N GLN A 26 -25.04 17.47 -18.57
CA GLN A 26 -23.77 16.94 -18.08
C GLN A 26 -23.99 16.04 -16.85
N ALA A 27 -24.81 16.48 -15.88
CA ALA A 27 -25.17 15.66 -14.73
C ALA A 27 -25.86 14.34 -15.14
N THR A 28 -26.77 14.40 -16.11
CA THR A 28 -27.45 13.21 -16.64
C THR A 28 -26.47 12.27 -17.37
N ILE A 29 -25.48 12.80 -18.09
CA ILE A 29 -24.42 12.01 -18.74
C ILE A 29 -23.57 11.29 -17.71
N LEU A 30 -23.19 11.96 -16.61
CA LEU A 30 -22.44 11.33 -15.51
C LEU A 30 -23.25 10.20 -14.88
N GLN A 31 -24.54 10.43 -14.62
CA GLN A 31 -25.43 9.44 -14.01
C GLN A 31 -25.62 8.22 -14.90
N GLY A 32 -25.92 8.44 -16.18
CA GLY A 32 -26.07 7.35 -17.14
C GLY A 32 -24.77 6.56 -17.31
N THR A 33 -23.63 7.26 -17.34
CA THR A 33 -22.31 6.61 -17.40
C THR A 33 -22.04 5.76 -16.14
N TRP A 34 -22.37 6.26 -14.96
CA TRP A 34 -22.23 5.55 -13.68
C TRP A 34 -23.04 4.25 -13.64
N GLN A 35 -24.25 4.31 -14.19
CA GLN A 35 -25.19 3.18 -14.29
C GLN A 35 -24.90 2.24 -15.47
N GLY A 36 -23.87 2.52 -16.27
CA GLY A 36 -23.49 1.69 -17.42
C GLY A 36 -24.37 1.88 -18.67
N GLN A 37 -25.19 2.93 -18.73
CA GLN A 37 -26.08 3.22 -19.85
C GLN A 37 -25.30 3.64 -21.11
N LYS A 38 -25.82 3.30 -22.28
CA LYS A 38 -25.30 3.76 -23.58
C LYS A 38 -25.81 5.18 -23.89
N TYR A 39 -25.12 5.94 -24.73
CA TYR A 39 -25.56 7.30 -25.08
C TYR A 39 -26.98 7.40 -25.68
N PRO A 40 -27.47 6.42 -26.46
CA PRO A 40 -28.88 6.41 -26.89
C PRO A 40 -29.87 6.36 -25.71
N GLU A 41 -29.59 5.55 -24.69
CA GLU A 41 -30.44 5.41 -23.50
C GLU A 41 -30.45 6.71 -22.67
N ILE A 42 -29.29 7.36 -22.55
CA ILE A 42 -29.16 8.67 -21.90
C ILE A 42 -29.93 9.75 -22.67
N ALA A 43 -29.88 9.71 -24.00
CA ALA A 43 -30.56 10.65 -24.87
C ALA A 43 -32.10 10.51 -24.77
N GLU A 44 -32.60 9.27 -24.71
CA GLU A 44 -34.01 8.96 -24.50
C GLU A 44 -34.49 9.44 -23.13
N ASN A 45 -33.73 9.15 -22.07
CA ASN A 45 -34.04 9.57 -20.69
C ASN A 45 -34.08 11.10 -20.54
N TYR A 46 -33.18 11.82 -21.22
CA TYR A 46 -33.12 13.29 -21.20
C TYR A 46 -34.01 13.95 -22.28
N LYS A 47 -34.65 13.17 -23.16
CA LYS A 47 -35.47 13.65 -24.28
C LYS A 47 -34.72 14.55 -25.27
N CYS A 48 -33.52 14.15 -25.68
CA CYS A 48 -32.70 14.84 -26.68
C CYS A 48 -32.11 13.88 -27.73
N SER A 49 -31.36 14.39 -28.71
CA SER A 49 -30.73 13.54 -29.72
C SER A 49 -29.43 12.91 -29.23
N GLU A 50 -29.15 11.67 -29.63
CA GLU A 50 -27.90 10.98 -29.30
C GLU A 50 -26.66 11.77 -29.75
N ILE A 51 -26.74 12.44 -30.90
CA ILE A 51 -25.68 13.31 -31.42
C ILE A 51 -25.39 14.46 -30.45
N HIS A 52 -26.43 15.03 -29.85
CA HIS A 52 -26.29 16.10 -28.86
C HIS A 52 -25.63 15.59 -27.58
N VAL A 53 -26.04 14.42 -27.08
CA VAL A 53 -25.42 13.76 -25.91
C VAL A 53 -23.94 13.47 -26.16
N LYS A 54 -23.58 12.87 -27.31
CA LYS A 54 -22.19 12.56 -27.66
C LYS A 54 -21.32 13.83 -27.72
N LYS A 55 -21.83 14.91 -28.31
CA LYS A 55 -21.11 16.18 -28.41
C LYS A 55 -20.89 16.81 -27.03
N LYS A 56 -21.90 16.77 -26.15
CA LYS A 56 -21.79 17.28 -24.77
C LYS A 56 -20.89 16.41 -23.91
N ALA A 57 -20.96 15.08 -24.05
CA ALA A 57 -20.11 14.14 -23.35
C ALA A 57 -18.64 14.32 -23.71
N ALA A 58 -18.29 14.48 -24.99
CA ALA A 58 -16.91 14.72 -25.41
C ALA A 58 -16.31 15.98 -24.76
N LYS A 59 -17.10 17.06 -24.67
CA LYS A 59 -16.67 18.29 -23.98
C LYS A 59 -16.52 18.09 -22.47
N LEU A 60 -17.45 17.36 -21.86
CA LEU A 60 -17.42 17.05 -20.42
C LEU A 60 -16.17 16.23 -20.05
N TRP A 61 -15.85 15.22 -20.85
CA TRP A 61 -14.66 14.38 -20.67
C TRP A 61 -13.36 15.17 -20.79
N HIS A 62 -13.24 16.04 -21.81
CA HIS A 62 -12.09 16.93 -21.93
C HIS A 62 -11.95 17.86 -20.72
N MET A 63 -13.05 18.50 -20.32
CA MET A 63 -13.07 19.41 -19.17
C MET A 63 -12.65 18.69 -17.89
N LEU A 64 -13.21 17.51 -17.60
CA LEU A 64 -12.84 16.73 -16.45
C LEU A 64 -11.37 16.30 -16.49
N SER A 65 -10.85 15.97 -17.68
CA SER A 65 -9.46 15.59 -17.83
C SER A 65 -8.51 16.74 -17.50
N GLU A 66 -8.85 17.96 -17.94
CA GLU A 66 -8.08 19.17 -17.60
C GLU A 66 -8.17 19.53 -16.11
N VAL A 67 -9.36 19.39 -15.52
CA VAL A 67 -9.60 19.70 -14.10
C VAL A 67 -8.83 18.74 -13.19
N LEU A 68 -8.83 17.45 -13.53
CA LEU A 68 -8.28 16.39 -12.69
C LEU A 68 -6.84 15.98 -13.06
N GLY A 69 -6.30 16.48 -14.17
CA GLY A 69 -4.93 16.20 -14.61
C GLY A 69 -4.71 14.76 -15.10
N GLU A 70 -5.78 14.03 -15.41
CA GLU A 70 -5.75 12.65 -15.90
C GLU A 70 -6.69 12.51 -17.10
N ASP A 71 -6.41 11.57 -18.02
CA ASP A 71 -7.28 11.33 -19.18
C ASP A 71 -8.60 10.65 -18.75
N ILE A 72 -9.71 11.37 -18.82
CA ILE A 72 -11.04 10.92 -18.41
C ILE A 72 -11.91 10.70 -19.63
N HIS A 73 -12.51 9.52 -19.69
CA HIS A 73 -13.48 9.13 -20.70
C HIS A 73 -14.54 8.22 -20.09
N LYS A 74 -15.63 7.97 -20.83
CA LYS A 74 -16.78 7.19 -20.34
C LYS A 74 -16.44 5.87 -19.61
N LEU A 75 -15.43 5.14 -20.10
CA LEU A 75 -15.08 3.81 -19.57
C LEU A 75 -14.28 3.83 -18.26
N ASN A 76 -13.60 4.94 -17.94
CA ASN A 76 -12.76 5.05 -16.74
C ASN A 76 -13.31 6.04 -15.72
N PHE A 77 -14.27 6.90 -16.08
CA PHE A 77 -14.87 7.89 -15.18
C PHE A 77 -15.29 7.27 -13.85
N ARG A 78 -15.98 6.13 -13.87
CA ARG A 78 -16.43 5.46 -12.64
C ARG A 78 -15.25 5.04 -11.75
N ALA A 79 -14.23 4.41 -12.32
CA ALA A 79 -13.06 3.97 -11.56
C ALA A 79 -12.28 5.17 -10.98
N ILE A 80 -12.14 6.24 -11.77
CA ILE A 80 -11.45 7.47 -11.37
C ILE A 80 -12.21 8.17 -10.23
N ALA A 81 -13.53 8.35 -10.37
CA ALA A 81 -14.37 8.93 -9.33
C ALA A 81 -14.44 8.05 -8.06
N GLU A 82 -14.46 6.71 -8.20
CA GLU A 82 -14.38 5.80 -7.05
C GLU A 82 -13.04 5.94 -6.31
N ARG A 83 -11.92 6.09 -7.04
CA ARG A 83 -10.59 6.36 -6.48
C ARG A 83 -10.52 7.70 -5.75
N PHE A 84 -11.08 8.76 -6.33
CA PHE A 84 -11.07 10.10 -5.74
C PHE A 84 -11.97 10.23 -4.51
N HIS A 85 -13.07 9.47 -4.44
CA HIS A 85 -13.93 9.49 -3.26
C HIS A 85 -13.30 8.75 -2.07
N ILE A 86 -12.51 7.71 -2.31
CA ILE A 86 -11.69 7.06 -1.26
C ILE A 86 -10.62 8.03 -0.73
N SER A 87 -10.01 8.84 -1.60
CA SER A 87 -9.12 9.91 -1.15
C SER A 87 -9.85 11.06 -0.45
N ASN A 88 -11.12 11.32 -0.80
CA ASN A 88 -11.89 12.42 -0.19
C ASN A 88 -12.56 12.08 1.13
N ILE A 89 -12.97 10.82 1.37
CA ILE A 89 -13.32 10.37 2.72
C ILE A 89 -12.10 10.50 3.65
N SER A 90 -10.89 10.38 3.10
CA SER A 90 -9.65 10.71 3.82
C SER A 90 -9.37 12.22 3.95
N SER A 91 -10.05 13.10 3.19
CA SER A 91 -9.84 14.57 3.22
C SER A 91 -10.98 15.36 3.89
N ASP A 92 -12.20 14.82 3.98
CA ASP A 92 -13.34 15.50 4.64
C ASP A 92 -13.18 15.53 6.18
N PHE A 93 -12.28 14.72 6.73
CA PHE A 93 -11.78 14.87 8.10
C PHE A 93 -10.77 16.03 8.28
N VAL A 94 -10.48 16.81 7.23
CA VAL A 94 -9.40 17.84 7.23
C VAL A 94 -9.90 19.27 7.03
N GLN A 95 -11.17 19.52 6.68
CA GLN A 95 -11.68 20.90 6.56
C GLN A 95 -12.18 21.51 7.87
N ILE A 96 -11.31 21.59 8.88
CA ILE A 96 -11.33 22.68 9.88
C ILE A 96 -9.87 23.08 10.12
N GLY A 97 -9.33 23.96 9.28
CA GLY A 97 -7.94 24.41 9.49
C GLY A 97 -7.33 25.21 8.35
N ASN A 98 -7.72 26.49 8.26
CA ASN A 98 -6.95 27.63 7.72
C ASN A 98 -6.72 27.67 6.20
N GLN A 99 -7.22 28.65 5.43
CA GLN A 99 -7.10 30.11 5.52
C GLN A 99 -5.65 30.65 5.63
N PHE A 100 -5.20 31.18 4.47
CA PHE A 100 -4.16 32.17 4.20
C PHE A 100 -2.67 31.82 4.41
N GLY A 101 -1.89 32.05 3.34
CA GLY A 101 -0.42 32.08 3.40
C GLY A 101 0.33 32.08 2.06
N ASN A 102 -0.08 32.93 1.11
CA ASN A 102 0.64 33.47 -0.06
C ASN A 102 1.89 32.73 -0.62
N ILE A 103 1.71 32.21 -1.84
CA ILE A 103 2.76 31.82 -2.78
C ILE A 103 3.35 33.09 -3.43
N ASN A 104 4.66 33.29 -3.33
CA ASN A 104 5.37 34.25 -4.16
C ASN A 104 5.73 33.60 -5.51
N ILE A 105 4.99 33.97 -6.55
CA ILE A 105 5.28 33.73 -7.97
C ILE A 105 5.92 35.00 -8.54
N CYS A 106 7.14 34.92 -9.06
CA CYS A 106 7.75 35.85 -10.02
C CYS A 106 8.95 35.13 -10.69
N GLY A 107 9.18 35.16 -12.00
CA GLY A 107 8.60 36.04 -13.01
C GLY A 107 8.73 35.53 -14.46
N GLU A 108 8.00 36.22 -15.33
CA GLU A 108 7.96 36.04 -16.77
C GLU A 108 9.12 36.72 -17.52
N LYS A 109 9.49 36.07 -18.64
CA LYS A 109 9.88 36.60 -19.97
C LYS A 109 11.07 37.55 -20.11
N ILE A 110 12.04 37.13 -20.94
CA ILE A 110 12.71 38.01 -21.92
C ILE A 110 12.87 37.26 -23.27
N HIS A 111 12.50 37.94 -24.34
CA HIS A 111 12.57 37.53 -25.75
C HIS A 111 13.81 38.15 -26.45
N ASN A 112 14.25 37.50 -27.54
CA ASN A 112 15.20 37.93 -28.61
C ASN A 112 16.70 37.67 -28.34
N SER A 113 17.47 37.02 -29.25
CA SER A 113 17.74 37.45 -30.63
C SER A 113 18.34 36.32 -31.50
N LYS A 114 18.08 36.36 -32.83
CA LYS A 114 18.68 35.52 -33.89
C LYS A 114 20.12 35.94 -34.23
N VAL A 115 21.06 35.00 -34.37
CA VAL A 115 22.25 35.05 -35.26
C VAL A 115 22.66 33.59 -35.64
N PRO A 116 23.09 33.28 -36.89
CA PRO A 116 23.09 31.92 -37.45
C PRO A 116 24.36 31.08 -37.19
N SER A 117 24.17 29.76 -37.29
CA SER A 117 25.14 28.67 -37.10
C SER A 117 26.28 28.63 -38.11
N PRO A 118 27.41 27.98 -37.75
CA PRO A 118 28.17 27.21 -38.72
C PRO A 118 28.37 25.74 -38.34
N SER A 119 28.26 24.90 -39.37
CA SER A 119 28.88 23.58 -39.59
C SER A 119 28.59 22.41 -38.64
N LYS A 120 27.86 21.44 -39.20
CA LYS A 120 27.67 20.07 -38.71
C LYS A 120 29.01 19.31 -38.72
N SER A 121 29.40 18.78 -37.58
CA SER A 121 30.26 17.60 -37.44
C SER A 121 29.41 16.44 -36.90
N PRO A 122 29.72 15.17 -37.26
CA PRO A 122 28.90 14.04 -36.88
C PRO A 122 29.05 13.81 -35.38
N GLN A 123 28.06 14.24 -34.60
CA GLN A 123 27.96 13.87 -33.20
C GLN A 123 27.66 12.38 -33.14
N ASN A 124 28.63 11.61 -32.64
CA ASN A 124 28.38 10.34 -31.99
C ASN A 124 27.18 10.52 -31.07
N SER A 125 26.04 9.95 -31.46
CA SER A 125 24.87 9.82 -30.61
C SER A 125 25.27 8.98 -29.41
N GLN A 126 25.63 9.66 -28.30
CA GLN A 126 25.61 9.01 -27.01
C GLN A 126 24.20 8.44 -26.81
N PRO A 127 24.04 7.19 -26.35
CA PRO A 127 22.73 6.68 -26.03
C PRO A 127 22.12 7.60 -24.98
N SER A 128 21.00 8.22 -25.33
CA SER A 128 20.16 8.97 -24.40
C SER A 128 19.89 8.10 -23.17
N PRO A 129 19.97 8.64 -21.94
CA PRO A 129 19.71 7.86 -20.74
C PRO A 129 18.34 7.20 -20.87
N ARG A 130 18.30 5.87 -20.74
CA ARG A 130 17.06 5.10 -20.80
C ARG A 130 16.15 5.58 -19.68
N GLN A 131 14.97 6.05 -20.05
CA GLN A 131 13.96 6.49 -19.10
C GLN A 131 13.29 5.26 -18.47
N THR A 132 13.36 5.15 -17.15
CA THR A 132 12.67 4.11 -16.37
C THR A 132 11.19 4.09 -16.71
N GLN A 133 10.67 2.90 -17.00
CA GLN A 133 9.25 2.67 -17.27
C GLN A 133 8.56 2.26 -15.97
N ILE A 134 7.54 3.01 -15.56
CA ILE A 134 6.93 2.89 -14.24
C ILE A 134 5.43 2.62 -14.38
N ASP A 135 4.96 1.56 -13.71
CA ASP A 135 3.55 1.23 -13.59
C ASP A 135 3.19 1.05 -12.11
N LEU A 136 2.75 2.14 -11.50
CA LEU A 136 2.33 2.20 -10.10
C LEU A 136 0.81 2.25 -9.95
N ARG A 137 0.04 1.74 -10.92
CA ARG A 137 -1.44 1.88 -10.93
C ARG A 137 -2.14 1.36 -9.67
N ASP A 138 -1.54 0.39 -9.00
CA ASP A 138 -2.07 -0.23 -7.77
C ASP A 138 -1.41 0.35 -6.49
N ALA A 139 -0.43 1.24 -6.62
CA ALA A 139 0.21 1.87 -5.47
C ALA A 139 -0.68 3.01 -4.94
N PRO A 140 -0.94 3.09 -3.63
CA PRO A 140 -1.69 4.23 -3.08
C PRO A 140 -0.84 5.49 -3.06
N GLU A 141 -1.49 6.64 -3.16
CA GLU A 141 -0.84 7.92 -2.93
C GLU A 141 -0.53 8.12 -1.44
N ILE A 142 0.72 8.47 -1.14
CA ILE A 142 1.19 8.66 0.24
C ILE A 142 1.52 10.13 0.43
N PHE A 143 0.59 10.87 1.05
CA PHE A 143 0.73 12.31 1.31
C PHE A 143 1.67 12.64 2.47
N ARG A 144 1.80 11.72 3.43
CA ARG A 144 2.63 11.90 4.63
C ARG A 144 3.45 10.66 4.89
N PHE A 145 4.74 10.87 5.10
CA PHE A 145 5.68 9.85 5.50
C PHE A 145 6.33 10.22 6.82
N TYR A 146 6.25 9.32 7.79
CA TYR A 146 6.89 9.49 9.10
C TYR A 146 8.27 8.84 9.08
N ASN A 147 9.23 9.44 9.79
CA ASN A 147 10.65 9.10 9.70
C ASN A 147 10.92 7.59 9.90
N ARG A 148 11.38 6.93 8.83
CA ARG A 148 11.83 5.52 8.75
C ARG A 148 13.22 5.44 8.14
N THR A 149 14.08 6.40 8.48
CA THR A 149 15.43 6.51 7.88
C THR A 149 16.27 5.23 8.05
N PRO A 150 16.29 4.57 9.23
CA PRO A 150 17.03 3.32 9.39
C PRO A 150 16.54 2.22 8.43
N GLU A 151 15.23 2.03 8.32
CA GLU A 151 14.64 1.02 7.44
C GLU A 151 14.90 1.33 5.96
N LEU A 152 14.79 2.60 5.56
CA LEU A 152 15.15 3.04 4.21
C LEU A 152 16.63 2.79 3.90
N ALA A 153 17.54 3.05 4.85
CA ALA A 153 18.96 2.81 4.67
C ALA A 153 19.25 1.31 4.47
N THR A 154 18.65 0.45 5.30
CA THR A 154 18.74 -1.01 5.15
C THR A 154 18.23 -1.48 3.79
N LEU A 155 17.06 -0.99 3.35
CA LEU A 155 16.49 -1.37 2.06
C LEU A 155 17.37 -0.88 0.90
N ASN A 156 17.86 0.36 0.92
CA ASN A 156 18.78 0.87 -0.09
C ASN A 156 20.03 -0.02 -0.21
N GLN A 157 20.62 -0.45 0.91
CA GLN A 157 21.74 -1.39 0.89
C GLN A 157 21.35 -2.69 0.18
N TRP A 158 20.22 -3.31 0.55
CA TRP A 158 19.80 -4.58 -0.03
C TRP A 158 19.49 -4.49 -1.53
N PHE A 159 18.87 -3.40 -1.99
CA PHE A 159 18.53 -3.20 -3.40
C PHE A 159 19.74 -2.85 -4.26
N LEU A 160 20.59 -1.94 -3.78
CA LEU A 160 21.63 -1.31 -4.59
C LEU A 160 22.99 -1.99 -4.46
N THR A 161 23.34 -2.43 -3.25
CA THR A 161 24.65 -3.00 -2.93
C THR A 161 24.61 -4.52 -2.93
N ASP A 162 23.78 -5.12 -2.06
CA ASP A 162 23.71 -6.58 -1.92
C ASP A 162 23.02 -7.23 -3.13
N ARG A 163 22.24 -6.45 -3.90
CA ARG A 163 21.45 -6.88 -5.05
C ARG A 163 20.58 -8.09 -4.74
N SER A 164 19.87 -8.03 -3.61
CA SER A 164 18.90 -9.06 -3.23
C SER A 164 17.84 -9.24 -4.33
N ARG A 165 17.48 -10.50 -4.61
CA ARG A 165 16.50 -10.88 -5.64
C ARG A 165 15.08 -10.91 -5.10
N LEU A 166 14.94 -11.22 -3.81
CA LEU A 166 13.66 -11.25 -3.11
C LEU A 166 13.82 -10.50 -1.79
N ILE A 167 13.10 -9.40 -1.64
CA ILE A 167 13.02 -8.65 -0.39
C ILE A 167 11.59 -8.69 0.08
N ALA A 168 11.40 -8.79 1.39
CA ALA A 168 10.08 -8.94 1.95
C ALA A 168 9.90 -8.05 3.19
N ILE A 169 8.97 -7.10 3.12
CA ILE A 169 8.67 -6.15 4.20
C ILE A 169 7.38 -6.59 4.88
N PHE A 170 7.48 -6.96 6.16
CA PHE A 170 6.36 -7.46 6.95
C PHE A 170 6.10 -6.63 8.18
N GLY A 171 4.93 -6.78 8.78
CA GLY A 171 4.54 -6.07 9.99
C GLY A 171 3.02 -5.94 10.07
N LEU A 172 2.52 -5.53 11.23
CA LEU A 172 1.09 -5.41 11.49
C LEU A 172 0.37 -4.48 10.49
N SER A 173 -0.96 -4.59 10.43
CA SER A 173 -1.79 -3.69 9.62
C SER A 173 -1.53 -2.23 9.99
N GLY A 174 -1.50 -1.35 9.00
CA GLY A 174 -1.33 0.08 9.23
C GLY A 174 0.07 0.52 9.70
N ILE A 175 1.03 -0.39 9.87
CA ILE A 175 2.37 -0.08 10.39
C ILE A 175 3.21 0.83 9.46
N GLY A 176 2.81 0.95 8.19
CA GLY A 176 3.49 1.81 7.19
C GLY A 176 4.34 1.09 6.15
N LYS A 177 4.12 -0.21 5.91
CA LYS A 177 4.85 -0.99 4.88
C LYS A 177 4.74 -0.37 3.48
N THR A 178 3.52 -0.11 3.05
CA THR A 178 3.22 0.50 1.74
C THR A 178 3.81 1.90 1.63
N ALA A 179 3.69 2.71 2.68
CA ALA A 179 4.31 4.04 2.75
C ALA A 179 5.83 3.99 2.60
N LEU A 180 6.49 3.03 3.27
CA LEU A 180 7.93 2.81 3.15
C LEU A 180 8.33 2.40 1.72
N ALA A 181 7.59 1.49 1.11
CA ALA A 181 7.88 1.04 -0.25
C ALA A 181 7.68 2.15 -1.30
N VAL A 182 6.64 2.99 -1.17
CA VAL A 182 6.45 4.16 -2.05
C VAL A 182 7.62 5.14 -1.93
N GLN A 183 8.06 5.46 -0.71
CA GLN A 183 9.21 6.34 -0.51
C GLN A 183 10.52 5.73 -1.03
N LEU A 184 10.70 4.43 -0.84
CA LEU A 184 11.85 3.71 -1.37
C LEU A 184 11.89 3.81 -2.91
N VAL A 185 10.77 3.55 -3.59
CA VAL A 185 10.67 3.65 -5.06
C VAL A 185 11.12 5.03 -5.53
N ALA A 186 10.67 6.11 -4.87
CA ALA A 186 11.09 7.46 -5.22
C ALA A 186 12.63 7.66 -5.15
N GLN A 187 13.32 6.96 -4.23
CA GLN A 187 14.77 7.04 -4.05
C GLN A 187 15.57 6.17 -5.02
N ILE A 188 15.02 5.04 -5.48
CA ILE A 188 15.75 4.05 -6.27
C ILE A 188 15.27 3.94 -7.72
N GLN A 189 14.30 4.75 -8.12
CA GLN A 189 13.63 4.57 -9.42
C GLN A 189 14.58 4.60 -10.62
N ASP A 190 15.61 5.47 -10.57
CA ASP A 190 16.62 5.62 -11.62
C ASP A 190 17.59 4.42 -11.72
N LYS A 191 17.47 3.44 -10.82
CA LYS A 191 18.31 2.24 -10.77
C LYS A 191 17.65 1.01 -11.39
N PHE A 192 16.44 1.14 -11.93
CA PHE A 192 15.69 0.08 -12.58
C PHE A 192 15.26 0.51 -13.98
N ASP A 193 15.20 -0.44 -14.90
CA ASP A 193 14.63 -0.25 -16.24
C ASP A 193 13.09 -0.22 -16.15
N TYR A 194 12.52 -1.10 -15.30
CA TYR A 194 11.08 -1.22 -15.09
C TYR A 194 10.73 -1.27 -13.60
N ILE A 195 9.66 -0.58 -13.20
CA ILE A 195 9.10 -0.67 -11.85
C ILE A 195 7.60 -0.92 -11.96
N ILE A 196 7.13 -2.00 -11.35
CA ILE A 196 5.77 -2.50 -11.52
C ILE A 196 5.20 -2.80 -10.15
N TRP A 197 4.12 -2.12 -9.78
CA TRP A 197 3.39 -2.36 -8.54
C TRP A 197 2.08 -3.09 -8.82
N ARG A 198 1.83 -4.19 -8.12
CA ARG A 198 0.56 -4.92 -8.17
C ARG A 198 0.04 -5.24 -6.78
N SER A 199 -1.27 -5.08 -6.59
CA SER A 199 -1.94 -5.54 -5.37
C SER A 199 -2.46 -6.98 -5.54
N LEU A 200 -2.27 -7.79 -4.51
CA LEU A 200 -2.85 -9.13 -4.40
C LEU A 200 -4.17 -9.13 -3.63
N ASN A 201 -4.77 -7.96 -3.34
CA ASN A 201 -5.98 -7.83 -2.51
C ASN A 201 -7.18 -8.69 -2.95
N LYS A 202 -7.31 -8.96 -4.26
CA LYS A 202 -8.34 -9.81 -4.86
C LYS A 202 -7.87 -11.24 -5.14
N ALA A 203 -6.72 -11.61 -4.59
CA ALA A 203 -6.05 -12.90 -4.78
C ALA A 203 -6.02 -13.33 -6.25
N PRO A 204 -5.43 -12.56 -7.19
CA PRO A 204 -5.33 -12.99 -8.59
C PRO A 204 -4.55 -14.31 -8.68
N THR A 205 -4.88 -15.17 -9.64
CA THR A 205 -4.05 -16.36 -9.89
C THR A 205 -2.66 -15.94 -10.36
N LEU A 206 -1.64 -16.77 -10.14
CA LEU A 206 -0.28 -16.46 -10.59
C LEU A 206 -0.23 -16.21 -12.11
N ALA A 207 -0.98 -16.98 -12.88
CA ALA A 207 -1.06 -16.81 -14.33
C ALA A 207 -1.63 -15.44 -14.73
N GLN A 208 -2.67 -14.97 -14.04
CA GLN A 208 -3.25 -13.63 -14.27
C GLN A 208 -2.25 -12.52 -13.94
N LEU A 209 -1.57 -12.64 -12.79
CA LEU A 209 -0.54 -11.69 -12.37
C LEU A 209 0.61 -11.64 -13.38
N GLN A 210 1.17 -12.80 -13.75
CA GLN A 210 2.27 -12.89 -14.70
C GLN A 210 1.88 -12.35 -16.08
N ALA A 211 0.70 -12.71 -16.59
CA ALA A 211 0.20 -12.19 -17.87
C ALA A 211 0.09 -10.65 -17.84
N ASN A 212 -0.41 -10.09 -16.74
CA ASN A 212 -0.53 -8.65 -16.59
C ASN A 212 0.84 -7.93 -16.56
N ILE A 213 1.81 -8.47 -15.83
CA ILE A 213 3.17 -7.92 -15.75
C ILE A 213 3.88 -8.03 -17.11
N ILE A 214 3.82 -9.20 -17.75
CA ILE A 214 4.42 -9.45 -19.06
C ILE A 214 3.81 -8.54 -20.13
N GLN A 215 2.50 -8.30 -20.10
CA GLN A 215 1.84 -7.37 -21.02
C GLN A 215 2.42 -5.95 -20.90
N PHE A 216 2.66 -5.46 -19.68
CA PHE A 216 3.28 -4.16 -19.47
C PHE A 216 4.72 -4.12 -20.00
N LEU A 217 5.52 -5.14 -19.71
CA LEU A 217 6.90 -5.25 -20.19
C LEU A 217 6.94 -5.29 -21.73
N ASN A 218 6.10 -6.12 -22.37
CA ASN A 218 5.96 -6.22 -23.82
C ASN A 218 5.66 -4.87 -24.50
N THR A 219 4.73 -4.11 -23.92
CA THR A 219 4.27 -2.84 -24.51
C THR A 219 5.36 -1.78 -24.50
N ASN A 220 6.26 -1.84 -23.51
CA ASN A 220 7.29 -0.83 -23.28
C ASN A 220 8.72 -1.33 -23.58
N ASN A 221 8.83 -2.51 -24.21
CA ASN A 221 10.10 -3.10 -24.60
C ASN A 221 10.81 -2.25 -25.67
N ASN A 222 11.71 -1.38 -25.21
CA ASN A 222 12.75 -0.75 -26.04
C ASN A 222 14.08 -1.52 -25.89
N THR A 223 14.05 -2.85 -26.07
CA THR A 223 15.22 -3.71 -25.81
C THR A 223 16.35 -3.51 -26.84
N ASN A 224 17.60 -3.58 -26.39
CA ASN A 224 18.81 -3.41 -27.21
C ASN A 224 19.19 -4.68 -28.02
N ASN A 225 18.39 -5.74 -27.94
CA ASN A 225 18.73 -7.03 -28.53
C ASN A 225 17.65 -7.47 -29.53
N PRO A 226 17.75 -7.05 -30.81
CA PRO A 226 16.75 -7.34 -31.84
C PRO A 226 16.52 -8.85 -32.07
N ALA A 227 17.49 -9.71 -31.72
CA ALA A 227 17.34 -11.17 -31.77
C ALA A 227 16.45 -11.73 -30.64
N PHE A 228 16.50 -11.13 -29.45
CA PHE A 228 15.64 -11.49 -28.31
C PHE A 228 14.21 -10.99 -28.51
N THR A 229 14.04 -9.87 -29.21
CA THR A 229 12.72 -9.28 -29.46
C THR A 229 11.84 -10.14 -30.36
N GLU A 230 12.40 -10.90 -31.30
CA GLU A 230 11.62 -11.81 -32.18
C GLU A 230 11.13 -13.05 -31.42
N GLU A 231 11.92 -13.59 -30.49
CA GLU A 231 11.55 -14.76 -29.68
C GLU A 231 10.53 -14.40 -28.58
N LEU A 232 10.67 -13.21 -27.97
CA LEU A 232 9.71 -12.66 -27.00
C LEU A 232 8.35 -12.30 -27.63
N LYS A 233 8.34 -11.82 -28.88
CA LYS A 233 7.12 -11.47 -29.63
C LYS A 233 6.23 -12.68 -29.95
N ASN A 234 6.75 -13.90 -29.84
CA ASN A 234 6.00 -15.14 -30.07
C ASN A 234 5.19 -15.63 -28.84
N ASN A 235 5.04 -14.80 -27.79
CA ASN A 235 4.22 -15.09 -26.60
C ASN A 235 4.64 -16.29 -25.74
N SER A 236 5.87 -16.80 -25.89
CA SER A 236 6.43 -17.89 -25.07
C SER A 236 7.33 -17.41 -23.92
N ALA A 237 7.59 -16.10 -23.83
CA ALA A 237 8.47 -15.50 -22.84
C ALA A 237 7.96 -15.67 -21.41
N THR A 238 8.82 -16.13 -20.50
CA THR A 238 8.50 -16.15 -19.07
C THR A 238 8.89 -14.81 -18.43
N LEU A 239 8.29 -14.51 -17.28
CA LEU A 239 8.67 -13.32 -16.50
C LEU A 239 10.16 -13.35 -16.09
N LEU A 240 10.73 -14.54 -15.92
CA LEU A 240 12.15 -14.68 -15.57
C LEU A 240 13.08 -14.29 -16.73
N ASP A 241 12.66 -14.51 -17.97
CA ASP A 241 13.44 -14.11 -19.15
C ASP A 241 13.56 -12.58 -19.23
N TYR A 242 12.49 -11.88 -18.84
CA TYR A 242 12.54 -10.44 -18.62
C TYR A 242 13.47 -10.04 -17.48
N PHE A 243 13.39 -10.72 -16.34
CA PHE A 243 14.22 -10.39 -15.17
C PHE A 243 15.73 -10.58 -15.42
N ARG A 244 16.10 -11.43 -16.37
CA ARG A 244 17.48 -11.63 -16.80
C ARG A 244 17.94 -10.51 -17.73
N SER A 245 17.06 -10.08 -18.63
CA SER A 245 17.38 -9.17 -19.73
C SER A 245 17.37 -7.71 -19.30
N ASP A 246 16.41 -7.35 -18.44
CA ASP A 246 16.22 -5.99 -17.94
C ASP A 246 16.18 -6.00 -16.41
N ARG A 247 16.60 -4.89 -15.80
CA ARG A 247 16.58 -4.74 -14.34
C ARG A 247 15.19 -4.25 -13.91
N CYS A 248 14.35 -5.19 -13.51
CA CYS A 248 12.98 -4.93 -13.06
C CYS A 248 12.87 -4.90 -11.53
N LEU A 249 12.01 -4.02 -11.02
CA LEU A 249 11.48 -4.10 -9.66
C LEU A 249 9.99 -4.43 -9.77
N VAL A 250 9.59 -5.59 -9.25
CA VAL A 250 8.17 -5.94 -9.10
C VAL A 250 7.81 -5.86 -7.63
N ILE A 251 6.76 -5.11 -7.28
CA ILE A 251 6.27 -4.92 -5.92
C ILE A 251 4.90 -5.58 -5.84
N LEU A 252 4.75 -6.56 -4.95
CA LEU A 252 3.49 -7.23 -4.68
C LEU A 252 3.01 -6.83 -3.28
N ASP A 253 1.93 -6.06 -3.22
CA ASP A 253 1.27 -5.70 -1.97
C ASP A 253 0.17 -6.71 -1.62
N ASP A 254 -0.19 -6.75 -0.34
CA ASP A 254 -1.21 -7.65 0.21
C ASP A 254 -0.94 -9.16 0.04
N VAL A 255 0.33 -9.58 0.20
CA VAL A 255 0.75 -10.99 0.03
C VAL A 255 0.01 -11.96 0.95
N GLN A 256 -0.55 -11.50 2.08
CA GLN A 256 -1.42 -12.32 2.91
C GLN A 256 -2.65 -12.88 2.17
N MET A 257 -3.11 -12.21 1.12
CA MET A 257 -4.39 -12.50 0.48
C MET A 257 -4.37 -13.76 -0.38
N ILE A 258 -3.18 -14.31 -0.67
CA ILE A 258 -3.02 -15.61 -1.33
C ILE A 258 -2.87 -16.79 -0.34
N PHE A 259 -2.90 -16.51 0.97
CA PHE A 259 -2.86 -17.53 2.02
C PHE A 259 -4.24 -17.87 2.57
N SER A 260 -4.38 -19.12 3.03
CA SER A 260 -5.61 -19.70 3.56
C SER A 260 -6.06 -19.05 4.87
N ASN A 261 -7.38 -18.95 5.02
CA ASN A 261 -8.02 -18.57 6.27
C ASN A 261 -8.10 -19.78 7.20
N LYS A 262 -7.99 -19.56 8.51
CA LYS A 262 -8.14 -20.57 9.57
C LYS A 262 -7.08 -21.68 9.55
N GLU A 263 -6.00 -21.45 8.83
CA GLU A 263 -4.82 -22.33 8.77
C GLU A 263 -3.61 -21.65 9.43
N LEU A 264 -2.55 -22.42 9.67
CA LEU A 264 -1.27 -21.86 10.09
C LEU A 264 -0.75 -20.89 9.01
N ALA A 265 -0.04 -19.86 9.48
CA ALA A 265 0.47 -18.76 8.67
C ALA A 265 1.26 -19.24 7.45
N ALA A 266 1.06 -18.52 6.34
CA ALA A 266 1.67 -18.79 5.05
C ALA A 266 1.38 -20.20 4.47
N GLU A 267 0.26 -20.81 4.87
CA GLU A 267 -0.36 -21.89 4.09
C GLU A 267 -1.12 -21.26 2.91
N TYR A 268 -0.83 -21.71 1.69
CA TYR A 268 -1.47 -21.12 0.50
C TYR A 268 -2.94 -21.52 0.41
N GLN A 269 -3.74 -20.70 -0.26
CA GLN A 269 -5.09 -21.11 -0.68
C GLN A 269 -5.02 -22.22 -1.72
N PRO A 270 -6.01 -23.13 -1.75
CA PRO A 270 -6.11 -24.12 -2.83
C PRO A 270 -6.10 -23.44 -4.20
N GLY A 271 -5.10 -23.75 -5.03
CA GLY A 271 -4.89 -23.15 -6.36
C GLY A 271 -3.88 -21.99 -6.41
N TRP A 272 -3.34 -21.55 -5.26
CA TRP A 272 -2.33 -20.49 -5.14
C TRP A 272 -0.96 -21.00 -4.68
N GLU A 273 -0.78 -22.31 -4.52
CA GLU A 273 0.47 -22.93 -4.08
C GLU A 273 1.63 -22.64 -5.04
N ASN A 274 1.33 -22.41 -6.32
CA ASN A 274 2.30 -22.04 -7.35
C ASN A 274 2.99 -20.70 -7.09
N TYR A 275 2.41 -19.79 -6.30
CA TYR A 275 3.10 -18.59 -5.84
C TYR A 275 4.34 -18.93 -5.00
N GLY A 276 4.28 -19.98 -4.18
CA GLY A 276 5.42 -20.44 -3.40
C GLY A 276 6.58 -20.85 -4.30
N LEU A 277 6.30 -21.68 -5.31
CA LEU A 277 7.28 -22.10 -6.30
C LEU A 277 7.84 -20.90 -7.09
N PHE A 278 6.99 -19.95 -7.46
CA PHE A 278 7.42 -18.74 -8.14
C PHE A 278 8.38 -17.90 -7.29
N PHE A 279 8.07 -17.70 -6.00
CA PHE A 279 8.97 -16.97 -5.09
C PHE A 279 10.32 -17.69 -4.91
N GLU A 280 10.32 -19.03 -4.81
CA GLU A 280 11.55 -19.82 -4.77
C GLU A 280 12.37 -19.68 -6.06
N GLN A 281 11.72 -19.74 -7.23
CA GLN A 281 12.38 -19.56 -8.53
C GLN A 281 13.05 -18.19 -8.65
N ILE A 282 12.38 -17.11 -8.25
CA ILE A 282 12.97 -15.76 -8.24
C ILE A 282 14.15 -15.69 -7.26
N ALA A 283 14.04 -16.29 -6.08
CA ALA A 283 15.11 -16.28 -5.10
C ALA A 283 16.38 -17.01 -5.60
N GLU A 284 16.22 -18.19 -6.18
CA GLU A 284 17.32 -19.11 -6.47
C GLU A 284 17.98 -18.88 -7.85
N LEU A 285 17.19 -18.54 -8.87
CA LEU A 285 17.67 -18.43 -10.23
C LEU A 285 18.41 -17.11 -10.48
N SER A 286 19.47 -17.16 -11.29
CA SER A 286 20.27 -15.97 -11.59
C SER A 286 19.52 -15.01 -12.52
N HIS A 287 19.37 -13.76 -12.07
CA HIS A 287 18.80 -12.63 -12.79
C HIS A 287 19.24 -11.31 -12.13
N ASN A 288 18.90 -10.17 -12.75
CA ASN A 288 19.33 -8.84 -12.28
C ASN A 288 18.22 -8.00 -11.60
N SER A 289 16.99 -8.51 -11.63
CA SER A 289 15.79 -7.92 -11.04
C SER A 289 15.60 -8.21 -9.56
N CYS A 290 14.58 -7.58 -8.96
CA CYS A 290 14.14 -7.81 -7.59
C CYS A 290 12.62 -7.91 -7.51
N LEU A 291 12.14 -8.84 -6.67
CA LEU A 291 10.76 -8.95 -6.23
C LEU A 291 10.66 -8.43 -4.78
N LEU A 292 9.81 -7.43 -4.56
CA LEU A 292 9.49 -6.89 -3.24
C LEU A 292 8.11 -7.37 -2.82
N LEU A 293 8.04 -8.06 -1.68
CA LEU A 293 6.80 -8.57 -1.08
C LEU A 293 6.40 -7.69 0.10
N LEU A 294 5.16 -7.21 0.12
CA LEU A 294 4.58 -6.49 1.26
C LEU A 294 3.40 -7.27 1.83
N GLY A 295 3.35 -7.42 3.15
CA GLY A 295 2.23 -8.08 3.80
C GLY A 295 2.38 -8.15 5.31
N TRP A 296 1.45 -8.80 6.00
CA TRP A 296 1.57 -9.06 7.44
C TRP A 296 1.87 -10.52 7.78
N GLU A 297 1.97 -11.39 6.77
CA GLU A 297 2.26 -12.83 6.88
C GLU A 297 3.50 -13.13 6.03
N LYS A 298 4.59 -13.57 6.66
CA LYS A 298 5.82 -13.91 5.94
C LYS A 298 5.70 -15.27 5.21
N PRO A 299 5.88 -15.34 3.87
CA PRO A 299 5.86 -16.60 3.14
C PRO A 299 6.89 -17.61 3.66
N ARG A 300 6.57 -18.91 3.56
CA ARG A 300 7.50 -19.99 3.94
C ARG A 300 8.75 -20.00 3.08
N SER A 301 8.64 -19.70 1.78
CA SER A 301 9.76 -19.58 0.86
C SER A 301 10.78 -18.53 1.30
N VAL A 302 10.32 -17.36 1.77
CA VAL A 302 11.20 -16.33 2.35
C VAL A 302 11.89 -16.85 3.60
N THR A 303 11.14 -17.47 4.52
CA THR A 303 11.71 -18.02 5.78
C THR A 303 12.77 -19.10 5.52
N LYS A 304 12.58 -19.90 4.47
CA LYS A 304 13.50 -20.98 4.09
C LYS A 304 14.80 -20.47 3.47
N LEU A 305 14.75 -19.34 2.75
CA LEU A 305 15.84 -18.87 1.89
C LEU A 305 16.55 -17.62 2.40
N GLU A 306 15.98 -16.91 3.37
CA GLU A 306 16.60 -15.71 3.96
C GLU A 306 17.89 -16.02 4.75
N GLY A 307 18.82 -15.08 4.75
CA GLY A 307 20.05 -15.16 5.54
C GLY A 307 21.01 -14.05 5.14
N GLU A 308 21.99 -13.69 5.98
CA GLU A 308 22.84 -12.48 5.85
C GLU A 308 23.72 -12.41 4.60
N THR A 309 23.98 -13.51 3.92
CA THR A 309 24.71 -13.54 2.62
C THR A 309 23.83 -14.05 1.48
N ALA A 310 22.57 -14.38 1.76
CA ALA A 310 21.63 -14.90 0.78
C ALA A 310 21.02 -13.78 -0.08
N PRO A 311 20.58 -14.09 -1.32
CA PRO A 311 19.86 -13.14 -2.17
C PRO A 311 18.43 -12.85 -1.68
N VAL A 312 18.01 -13.44 -0.56
CA VAL A 312 16.70 -13.23 0.05
C VAL A 312 16.86 -12.52 1.39
N ARG A 313 16.08 -11.46 1.58
CA ARG A 313 16.06 -10.65 2.82
C ARG A 313 14.63 -10.46 3.30
N SER A 314 14.46 -10.30 4.61
CA SER A 314 13.20 -9.81 5.16
C SER A 314 13.42 -8.72 6.19
N LEU A 315 12.50 -7.77 6.22
CA LEU A 315 12.45 -6.66 7.17
C LEU A 315 11.09 -6.64 7.86
N GLN A 316 11.08 -6.89 9.17
CA GLN A 316 9.88 -6.68 9.97
C GLN A 316 9.84 -5.23 10.45
N LEU A 317 8.80 -4.49 10.07
CA LEU A 317 8.51 -3.15 10.55
C LEU A 317 7.84 -3.22 11.91
N ASN A 318 8.43 -2.49 12.85
CA ASN A 318 7.88 -2.23 14.17
C ASN A 318 7.25 -0.84 14.24
N GLY A 319 6.81 -0.44 15.43
CA GLY A 319 6.31 0.89 15.72
C GLY A 319 7.26 2.03 15.29
N LEU A 320 6.72 3.25 15.13
CA LEU A 320 7.49 4.43 14.72
C LEU A 320 8.50 4.93 15.76
N GLY A 321 8.42 4.49 17.02
CA GLY A 321 9.19 5.07 18.12
C GLY A 321 8.94 6.57 18.23
N GLN A 322 10.00 7.37 18.39
CA GLN A 322 9.89 8.82 18.61
C GLN A 322 9.14 9.57 17.47
N ALA A 323 9.17 9.05 16.25
CA ALA A 323 8.47 9.67 15.12
C ALA A 323 6.94 9.59 15.24
N ALA A 324 6.41 8.76 16.15
CA ALA A 324 4.97 8.67 16.45
C ALA A 324 4.38 10.01 16.92
N ARG A 325 5.16 10.84 17.62
CA ARG A 325 4.70 12.16 18.12
C ARG A 325 4.26 13.10 16.99
N GLU A 326 4.82 12.95 15.79
CA GLU A 326 4.42 13.76 14.63
C GLU A 326 2.96 13.53 14.24
N ILE A 327 2.41 12.34 14.48
CA ILE A 327 1.00 12.04 14.20
C ILE A 327 0.10 12.85 15.11
N PHE A 328 0.40 12.89 16.41
CA PHE A 328 -0.40 13.64 17.39
C PHE A 328 -0.28 15.14 17.16
N ARG A 329 0.91 15.63 16.80
CA ARG A 329 1.13 17.03 16.41
C ARG A 329 0.32 17.42 15.18
N GLU A 330 0.36 16.61 14.13
CA GLU A 330 -0.42 16.83 12.91
C GLU A 330 -1.93 16.82 13.18
N LYS A 331 -2.38 15.95 14.08
CA LYS A 331 -3.78 15.87 14.51
C LYS A 331 -4.19 16.96 15.51
N GLY A 332 -3.28 17.86 15.88
CA GLY A 332 -3.59 19.00 16.75
C GLY A 332 -3.94 18.62 18.19
N LEU A 333 -3.42 17.49 18.69
CA LEU A 333 -3.64 17.09 20.07
C LEU A 333 -2.94 18.03 21.05
N LYS A 334 -3.45 18.10 22.27
CA LYS A 334 -2.94 18.89 23.40
C LYS A 334 -2.17 17.97 24.37
N ASP A 335 -1.65 18.54 25.45
CA ASP A 335 -0.97 17.83 26.54
C ASP A 335 0.25 17.02 26.04
N GLU A 336 1.21 17.69 25.38
CA GLU A 336 2.39 17.06 24.77
C GLU A 336 3.24 16.22 25.74
N ASP A 337 3.19 16.53 27.03
CA ASP A 337 3.85 15.79 28.11
C ASP A 337 3.22 14.41 28.35
N LYS A 338 1.98 14.19 27.87
CA LYS A 338 1.22 12.94 27.98
C LYS A 338 1.22 12.09 26.72
N TRP A 339 1.81 12.57 25.64
CA TRP A 339 1.76 11.87 24.35
C TRP A 339 2.43 10.51 24.38
N ASP A 340 3.59 10.39 25.02
CA ASP A 340 4.34 9.12 25.04
C ASP A 340 3.57 8.01 25.78
N GLU A 341 2.81 8.38 26.82
CA GLU A 341 1.93 7.46 27.56
C GLU A 341 0.79 6.93 26.68
N ALA A 342 0.07 7.83 26.00
CA ALA A 342 -0.98 7.45 25.06
C ALA A 342 -0.42 6.67 23.86
N ILE A 343 0.70 7.10 23.29
CA ILE A 343 1.35 6.43 22.15
C ILE A 343 1.74 4.98 22.50
N ALA A 344 2.27 4.76 23.70
CA ALA A 344 2.66 3.42 24.17
C ALA A 344 1.46 2.45 24.26
N LEU A 345 0.25 2.94 24.59
CA LEU A 345 -0.97 2.13 24.57
C LEU A 345 -1.30 1.61 23.17
N TYR A 346 -0.92 2.34 22.12
CA TYR A 346 -1.21 2.00 20.72
C TYR A 346 0.03 1.54 19.94
N GLY A 347 1.10 1.16 20.62
CA GLY A 347 2.21 0.41 20.02
C GLY A 347 2.99 1.14 18.93
N ASP A 348 2.99 2.47 18.98
CA ASP A 348 3.53 3.37 17.95
C ASP A 348 3.04 3.07 16.51
N ASN A 349 1.88 2.40 16.36
CA ASN A 349 1.35 2.02 15.05
C ASN A 349 0.69 3.25 14.39
N PRO A 350 1.17 3.71 13.21
CA PRO A 350 0.67 4.92 12.57
C PRO A 350 -0.84 4.95 12.38
N LEU A 351 -1.46 3.85 11.92
CA LEU A 351 -2.88 3.81 11.69
C LEU A 351 -3.66 3.87 13.01
N TRP A 352 -3.24 3.10 14.00
CA TRP A 352 -3.90 3.07 15.31
C TRP A 352 -3.81 4.43 16.00
N LEU A 353 -2.64 5.08 15.92
CA LEU A 353 -2.43 6.43 16.43
C LEU A 353 -3.31 7.47 15.72
N LYS A 354 -3.48 7.36 14.40
CA LYS A 354 -4.40 8.25 13.65
C LYS A 354 -5.86 8.06 14.08
N LEU A 355 -6.30 6.83 14.31
CA LEU A 355 -7.66 6.51 14.74
C LEU A 355 -7.93 6.99 16.17
N ILE A 356 -6.99 6.76 17.09
CA ILE A 356 -7.18 7.23 18.47
C ILE A 356 -7.06 8.75 18.56
N ALA A 357 -6.18 9.40 17.79
CA ALA A 357 -6.10 10.85 17.75
C ALA A 357 -7.41 11.50 17.27
N ALA A 358 -8.11 10.88 16.31
CA ALA A 358 -9.44 11.31 15.91
C ALA A 358 -10.43 11.20 17.08
N THR A 359 -10.50 10.05 17.73
CA THR A 359 -11.31 9.85 18.95
C THR A 359 -11.01 10.89 20.04
N ILE A 360 -9.73 11.19 20.28
CA ILE A 360 -9.30 12.16 21.30
C ILE A 360 -9.79 13.57 20.96
N ASN A 361 -9.75 13.95 19.68
CA ASN A 361 -10.32 15.21 19.22
C ASN A 361 -11.84 15.25 19.37
N ASP A 362 -12.53 14.22 18.91
CA ASP A 362 -13.99 14.17 18.84
C ASP A 362 -14.64 14.16 20.23
N LEU A 363 -14.06 13.40 21.17
CA LEU A 363 -14.65 13.21 22.50
C LEU A 363 -14.04 14.11 23.59
N PHE A 364 -12.76 14.45 23.47
CA PHE A 364 -12.00 15.14 24.52
C PHE A 364 -11.45 16.50 24.06
N GLY A 365 -11.83 16.99 22.88
CA GLY A 365 -11.38 18.29 22.36
C GLY A 365 -9.85 18.41 22.25
N GLY A 366 -9.20 17.30 21.95
CA GLY A 366 -7.75 17.16 21.80
C GLY A 366 -6.98 16.93 23.10
N ARG A 367 -7.63 16.92 24.28
CA ARG A 367 -6.95 16.77 25.58
C ARG A 367 -6.59 15.32 25.85
N VAL A 368 -5.32 14.97 25.68
CA VAL A 368 -4.79 13.62 25.92
C VAL A 368 -4.82 13.28 27.41
N GLY A 369 -4.58 14.26 28.30
CA GLY A 369 -4.63 14.05 29.74
C GLY A 369 -6.01 13.62 30.23
N GLU A 370 -7.08 14.20 29.67
CA GLU A 370 -8.47 13.82 29.98
C GLU A 370 -8.78 12.41 29.49
N PHE A 371 -8.38 12.07 28.25
CA PHE A 371 -8.52 10.72 27.71
C PHE A 371 -7.83 9.66 28.59
N LEU A 372 -6.63 9.94 29.08
CA LEU A 372 -5.87 9.01 29.92
C LEU A 372 -6.45 8.82 31.33
N THR A 373 -7.42 9.63 31.76
CA THR A 373 -8.13 9.38 33.04
C THR A 373 -9.05 8.16 32.99
N TYR A 374 -9.37 7.70 31.78
CA TYR A 374 -10.07 6.44 31.57
C TYR A 374 -8.99 5.35 31.54
N ASP A 375 -8.78 4.67 32.68
CA ASP A 375 -7.71 3.69 32.97
C ASP A 375 -7.57 2.50 31.98
N THR A 376 -8.36 2.47 30.91
CA THR A 376 -8.38 1.38 29.93
C THR A 376 -8.04 1.86 28.53
N LEU A 377 -7.17 1.08 27.86
CA LEU A 377 -6.96 1.17 26.42
C LEU A 377 -8.33 1.08 25.72
N PHE A 378 -8.71 2.16 25.04
CA PHE A 378 -9.95 2.22 24.29
C PHE A 378 -9.79 1.56 22.92
N LEU A 379 -10.56 0.51 22.67
CA LEU A 379 -10.69 -0.12 21.36
C LEU A 379 -11.91 0.46 20.65
N SER A 380 -11.70 1.40 19.73
CA SER A 380 -12.78 1.89 18.89
C SER A 380 -13.24 0.83 17.88
N GLU A 381 -14.47 0.94 17.39
CA GLU A 381 -14.99 0.07 16.33
C GLU A 381 -14.11 0.12 15.06
N ASP A 382 -13.53 1.27 14.72
CA ASP A 382 -12.60 1.39 13.60
C ASP A 382 -11.32 0.57 13.82
N LEU A 383 -10.81 0.56 15.06
CA LEU A 383 -9.62 -0.21 15.41
C LEU A 383 -9.93 -1.72 15.40
N ILE A 384 -11.12 -2.11 15.87
CA ILE A 384 -11.64 -3.47 15.78
C ILE A 384 -11.73 -3.90 14.30
N ALA A 385 -12.31 -3.08 13.42
CA ALA A 385 -12.43 -3.37 11.99
C ALA A 385 -11.07 -3.57 11.30
N VAL A 386 -10.01 -2.89 11.76
CA VAL A 386 -8.63 -3.09 11.27
C VAL A 386 -8.03 -4.43 11.71
N LEU A 387 -8.37 -4.90 12.92
CA LEU A 387 -7.82 -6.11 13.53
C LEU A 387 -8.59 -7.37 13.10
N ASP A 388 -9.91 -7.28 12.94
CA ASP A 388 -10.82 -8.38 12.63
C ASP A 388 -10.31 -9.29 11.50
N PRO A 389 -9.94 -8.77 10.31
CA PRO A 389 -9.50 -9.62 9.21
C PRO A 389 -8.25 -10.44 9.55
N MET A 390 -7.33 -9.88 10.34
CA MET A 390 -6.12 -10.60 10.76
C MET A 390 -6.43 -11.74 11.73
N PHE A 391 -7.37 -11.51 12.66
CA PHE A 391 -7.73 -12.48 13.69
C PHE A 391 -8.66 -13.59 13.21
N GLN A 392 -9.57 -13.27 12.29
CA GLN A 392 -10.47 -14.27 11.67
C GLN A 392 -9.69 -15.33 10.88
N ARG A 393 -8.45 -15.02 10.47
CA ARG A 393 -7.55 -15.91 9.74
C ARG A 393 -6.81 -16.92 10.61
N LEU A 394 -6.79 -16.74 11.94
CA LEU A 394 -6.08 -17.63 12.83
C LEU A 394 -6.70 -19.04 12.86
N SER A 395 -5.84 -20.05 12.85
CA SER A 395 -6.20 -21.43 13.18
C SER A 395 -6.62 -21.58 14.64
N ASP A 396 -7.26 -22.70 14.98
CA ASP A 396 -7.73 -22.92 16.35
C ASP A 396 -6.58 -23.07 17.36
N VAL A 397 -5.46 -23.67 16.96
CA VAL A 397 -4.27 -23.76 17.82
C VAL A 397 -3.63 -22.40 18.06
N GLU A 398 -3.62 -21.52 17.05
CA GLU A 398 -3.17 -20.12 17.21
C GLU A 398 -4.08 -19.34 18.15
N LYS A 399 -5.41 -19.50 18.02
CA LYS A 399 -6.37 -18.86 18.92
C LYS A 399 -6.16 -19.28 20.37
N VAL A 400 -5.91 -20.56 20.63
CA VAL A 400 -5.62 -21.03 22.01
C VAL A 400 -4.32 -20.40 22.53
N ALA A 401 -3.25 -20.40 21.74
CA ALA A 401 -1.95 -19.88 22.14
C ALA A 401 -1.98 -18.35 22.37
N ILE A 402 -2.53 -17.58 21.43
CA ILE A 402 -2.59 -16.11 21.54
C ILE A 402 -3.48 -15.69 22.70
N ALA A 403 -4.56 -16.42 22.97
CA ALA A 403 -5.45 -16.13 24.07
C ALA A 403 -4.79 -16.44 25.44
N ALA A 404 -3.96 -17.47 25.52
CA ALA A 404 -3.15 -17.71 26.71
C ALA A 404 -2.10 -16.60 26.93
N LEU A 405 -1.42 -16.18 25.86
CA LEU A 405 -0.48 -15.06 25.92
C LEU A 405 -1.17 -13.75 26.33
N ALA A 406 -2.40 -13.49 25.86
CA ALA A 406 -3.14 -12.28 26.21
C ALA A 406 -3.53 -12.24 27.71
N ASN A 407 -3.62 -13.39 28.38
CA ASN A 407 -3.86 -13.45 29.82
C ASN A 407 -2.63 -13.18 30.67
N ALA A 408 -1.43 -13.34 30.11
CA ALA A 408 -0.20 -13.05 30.83
C ALA A 408 -0.10 -11.54 31.12
N THR A 409 0.27 -11.17 32.35
CA THR A 409 0.49 -9.77 32.74
C THR A 409 1.89 -9.29 32.37
N THR A 410 2.86 -10.21 32.34
CA THR A 410 4.25 -9.98 31.92
C THR A 410 4.58 -10.82 30.68
N PRO A 411 5.70 -10.56 29.99
CA PRO A 411 6.23 -11.48 28.99
C PRO A 411 6.40 -12.89 29.58
N VAL A 412 6.16 -13.92 28.77
CA VAL A 412 6.15 -15.32 29.22
C VAL A 412 6.93 -16.23 28.28
N SER A 413 7.61 -17.24 28.81
CA SER A 413 8.32 -18.23 28.01
C SER A 413 7.41 -19.34 27.48
N LEU A 414 7.90 -20.12 26.51
CA LEU A 414 7.17 -21.28 25.99
C LEU A 414 6.83 -22.29 27.09
N ALA A 415 7.71 -22.50 28.07
CA ALA A 415 7.47 -23.41 29.18
C ALA A 415 6.32 -22.94 30.09
N GLN A 416 6.19 -21.63 30.28
CA GLN A 416 5.08 -21.03 31.02
C GLN A 416 3.77 -21.11 30.21
N LEU A 417 3.81 -20.79 28.92
CA LEU A 417 2.65 -20.91 28.01
C LEU A 417 2.15 -22.36 27.93
N GLN A 418 3.05 -23.33 27.88
CA GLN A 418 2.73 -24.77 27.88
C GLN A 418 1.93 -25.18 29.12
N LYS A 419 2.21 -24.59 30.28
CA LYS A 419 1.44 -24.84 31.52
C LYS A 419 0.07 -24.18 31.52
N SER A 420 -0.09 -23.10 30.76
CA SER A 420 -1.33 -22.30 30.68
C SER A 420 -2.30 -22.76 29.58
N THR A 421 -1.88 -23.70 28.72
CA THR A 421 -2.68 -24.21 27.60
C THR A 421 -2.85 -25.72 27.67
N LYS A 422 -3.89 -26.23 27.00
CA LYS A 422 -4.09 -27.68 26.79
C LYS A 422 -3.41 -28.22 25.52
N LEU A 423 -2.64 -27.38 24.83
CA LEU A 423 -1.99 -27.77 23.59
C LEU A 423 -0.88 -28.80 23.87
N SER A 424 -0.83 -29.87 23.08
CA SER A 424 0.36 -30.16 22.29
C SER A 424 1.66 -29.40 22.55
N PRO A 425 2.80 -29.94 23.07
CA PRO A 425 4.08 -29.25 22.90
C PRO A 425 4.40 -28.95 21.42
N SER A 426 4.07 -29.89 20.53
CA SER A 426 4.20 -29.70 19.08
C SER A 426 3.25 -28.61 18.57
N ASP A 427 1.99 -28.63 19.01
CA ASP A 427 1.00 -27.65 18.53
C ASP A 427 1.24 -26.25 19.09
N LEU A 428 1.75 -26.12 20.32
CA LEU A 428 2.18 -24.84 20.87
C LEU A 428 3.35 -24.28 20.04
N LEU A 429 4.34 -25.09 19.71
CA LEU A 429 5.47 -24.64 18.87
C LEU A 429 5.00 -24.19 17.49
N LYS A 430 4.11 -24.95 16.84
CA LYS A 430 3.51 -24.58 15.56
C LYS A 430 2.73 -23.27 15.67
N ALA A 431 1.87 -23.14 16.68
CA ALA A 431 1.06 -21.95 16.92
C ALA A 431 1.94 -20.72 17.15
N MET A 432 2.96 -20.81 18.01
CA MET A 432 3.85 -19.69 18.31
C MET A 432 4.71 -19.30 17.10
N GLN A 433 5.22 -20.26 16.33
CA GLN A 433 5.91 -19.98 15.07
C GLN A 433 4.99 -19.27 14.07
N SER A 434 3.74 -19.72 13.98
CA SER A 434 2.72 -19.17 13.09
C SER A 434 2.33 -17.73 13.47
N LEU A 435 2.08 -17.48 14.76
CA LEU A 435 1.81 -16.15 15.30
C LEU A 435 2.97 -15.18 15.09
N SER A 436 4.22 -15.66 15.21
CA SER A 436 5.41 -14.87 14.91
C SER A 436 5.46 -14.48 13.43
N ARG A 437 5.15 -15.40 12.50
CA ARG A 437 5.06 -15.10 11.06
C ARG A 437 3.97 -14.09 10.71
N ARG A 438 2.92 -14.00 11.53
CA ARG A 438 1.82 -13.01 11.44
C ARG A 438 2.15 -11.66 12.09
N CYS A 439 3.34 -11.51 12.67
CA CYS A 439 3.75 -10.32 13.44
C CYS A 439 2.83 -10.02 14.65
N LEU A 440 2.09 -11.00 15.15
CA LEU A 440 1.11 -10.84 16.25
C LEU A 440 1.74 -10.96 17.64
N ILE A 441 2.96 -11.50 17.71
CA ILE A 441 3.72 -11.67 18.95
C ILE A 441 5.11 -11.10 18.79
N GLU A 442 5.68 -10.72 19.92
CA GLU A 442 7.01 -10.18 20.04
C GLU A 442 7.88 -11.19 20.79
N LYS A 443 9.14 -11.28 20.38
CA LYS A 443 10.15 -12.11 21.01
C LYS A 443 11.17 -11.19 21.68
N ARG A 444 11.50 -11.48 22.94
CA ARG A 444 12.64 -10.87 23.62
C ARG A 444 13.52 -11.96 24.22
N ASP A 445 14.83 -11.78 24.10
CA ASP A 445 15.81 -12.66 24.71
C ASP A 445 16.18 -12.06 26.08
N GLU A 446 15.76 -12.74 27.15
CA GLU A 446 16.21 -12.45 28.51
C GLU A 446 17.37 -13.38 28.87
N ALA A 447 18.11 -13.05 29.95
CA ALA A 447 19.39 -13.70 30.27
C ALA A 447 19.36 -15.23 30.38
N LYS A 448 18.19 -15.86 30.60
CA LYS A 448 18.05 -17.31 30.77
C LYS A 448 17.02 -17.97 29.86
N GLU A 449 16.14 -17.20 29.23
CA GLU A 449 15.09 -17.74 28.36
C GLU A 449 14.59 -16.70 27.36
N THR A 450 14.07 -17.18 26.24
CA THR A 450 13.26 -16.36 25.34
C THR A 450 11.86 -16.21 25.93
N VAL A 451 11.42 -14.97 26.04
CA VAL A 451 10.06 -14.61 26.47
C VAL A 451 9.28 -13.98 25.31
N PHE A 452 7.97 -14.14 25.37
CA PHE A 452 7.03 -13.68 24.36
C PHE A 452 6.06 -12.67 24.96
N SER A 453 5.76 -11.63 24.19
CA SER A 453 4.74 -10.63 24.50
C SER A 453 3.89 -10.32 23.26
N MET A 454 2.95 -9.39 23.39
CA MET A 454 2.16 -8.87 22.28
C MET A 454 1.88 -7.39 22.50
N GLN A 455 1.56 -6.70 21.41
CA GLN A 455 1.17 -5.30 21.43
C GLN A 455 -0.07 -5.06 22.30
N PRO A 456 -0.17 -3.93 23.05
CA PRO A 456 -1.27 -3.72 23.98
C PRO A 456 -2.66 -3.73 23.31
N VAL A 457 -2.77 -3.15 22.12
CA VAL A 457 -4.01 -3.16 21.30
C VAL A 457 -4.41 -4.59 20.93
N VAL A 458 -3.45 -5.41 20.48
CA VAL A 458 -3.66 -6.83 20.13
C VAL A 458 -4.14 -7.60 21.36
N LYS A 459 -3.54 -7.36 22.53
CA LYS A 459 -3.93 -7.95 23.81
C LYS A 459 -5.35 -7.59 24.21
N ALA A 460 -5.70 -6.30 24.13
CA ALA A 460 -7.02 -5.81 24.45
C ALA A 460 -8.07 -6.45 23.53
N TYR A 461 -7.78 -6.52 22.23
CA TYR A 461 -8.68 -7.12 21.24
C TYR A 461 -8.91 -8.62 21.51
N VAL A 462 -7.86 -9.37 21.82
CA VAL A 462 -8.00 -10.80 22.15
C VAL A 462 -8.86 -11.01 23.40
N LYS A 463 -8.75 -10.10 24.38
CA LYS A 463 -9.56 -10.15 25.60
C LYS A 463 -11.04 -9.81 25.33
N SER A 464 -11.34 -8.86 24.43
CA SER A 464 -12.72 -8.47 24.12
C SER A 464 -13.49 -9.52 23.31
N ARG A 465 -12.80 -10.46 22.64
CA ARG A 465 -13.40 -11.53 21.84
C ARG A 465 -13.73 -12.81 22.63
N ARG A 466 -13.65 -12.75 23.96
CA ARG A 466 -13.86 -13.91 24.86
C ARG A 466 -15.21 -13.93 25.58
N ASP A 467 -16.03 -12.92 25.35
CA ASP A 467 -17.38 -12.83 25.90
C ASP A 467 -18.43 -13.41 24.94
#